data_AF-A0A3M1RP20-F1
#
_entry.id   AF-A0A3M1RP20-F1
#
_cell.length_a   1.000
_cell.length_b   1.000
_cell.length_c   1.000
_cell.angle_alpha   90.00
_cell.angle_beta   90.00
_cell.angle_gamma   90.00
#
_symmetry.space_group_name_H-M   'P 1'
#
loop_
_entity.id
_entity.type
_entity.pdbx_description
1 polymer ?
#
loop_
_entity_poly.entity_id
_entity_poly.type
_entity_poly.pdbx_seq_one_letter_code
_entity_poly.pdbx_strand_id
1 'polypeptide(L)'
;MYNESWKGLVDFYELAFGSWIAYIFLVWMWRKLLKYEHQGWRYSLALLLSASFYIINHYFLRAPFYNPLIWSYTIFFIIVWYFLFVHSFPFSTVKKIFAFLSNFLFAAVYVLAENIARWAHQGKIIRGVEIPEFIFMIISCLATLGIILSHRKKG
;
A
#
# COMPACT_ATOMS: atom_id res chain seq x y z
N MET A 1 15.01 4.08 24.07
CA MET A 1 14.34 5.35 24.44
C MET A 1 13.99 6.07 23.16
N TYR A 2 12.73 6.46 22.98
CA TYR A 2 12.28 7.23 21.81
C TYR A 2 12.73 8.69 21.90
N ASN A 3 13.01 9.33 20.76
CA ASN A 3 13.41 10.73 20.67
C ASN A 3 12.60 11.41 19.56
N GLU A 4 11.86 12.47 19.89
CA GLU A 4 11.05 13.27 18.96
C GLU A 4 11.85 13.82 17.78
N SER A 5 13.15 14.07 17.94
CA SER A 5 14.01 14.52 16.83
C SER A 5 14.14 13.50 15.70
N TRP A 6 13.82 12.22 15.96
CA TRP A 6 13.83 11.16 14.94
C TRP A 6 12.61 11.21 14.02
N LYS A 7 11.56 11.95 14.40
CA LYS A 7 10.28 11.97 13.69
C LYS A 7 10.43 12.43 12.24
N GLY A 8 9.70 11.78 11.35
CA GLY A 8 9.63 12.11 9.93
C GLY A 8 8.85 13.40 9.65
N LEU A 9 8.91 13.84 8.39
CA LEU A 9 8.23 15.06 7.92
C LEU A 9 6.71 14.90 7.73
N VAL A 10 6.22 13.67 7.76
CA VAL A 10 4.84 13.31 7.43
C VAL A 10 4.16 12.80 8.68
N ASP A 11 2.96 13.30 8.97
CA ASP A 11 2.20 12.87 10.14
C ASP A 11 1.54 11.50 9.94
N PHE A 12 1.41 10.76 11.04
CA PHE A 12 1.03 9.35 11.05
C PHE A 12 -0.40 9.11 10.56
N TYR A 13 -1.32 10.04 10.83
CA TYR A 13 -2.73 9.87 10.48
C TYR A 13 -3.01 9.95 8.97
N GLU A 14 -2.05 10.42 8.16
CA GLU A 14 -2.18 10.48 6.70
C GLU A 14 -2.21 9.09 6.04
N LEU A 15 -1.81 8.04 6.75
CA LEU A 15 -1.63 6.65 6.29
C LEU A 15 -2.83 5.90 5.69
N ALA A 16 -4.04 6.43 5.89
CA ALA A 16 -5.26 5.73 5.54
C ALA A 16 -5.64 5.86 4.06
N PHE A 17 -5.11 6.85 3.33
CA PHE A 17 -5.61 7.20 2.00
C PHE A 17 -5.10 6.29 0.90
N GLY A 18 -3.79 6.04 0.87
CA GLY A 18 -3.18 5.18 -0.14
C GLY A 18 -3.53 3.71 0.08
N SER A 19 -3.86 3.34 1.32
CA SER A 19 -4.08 1.96 1.70
C SER A 19 -5.18 1.27 0.87
N TRP A 20 -6.35 1.88 0.78
CA TRP A 20 -7.47 1.29 0.07
C TRP A 20 -7.29 1.31 -1.44
N ILE A 21 -6.77 2.40 -2.01
CA ILE A 21 -6.49 2.49 -3.45
C ILE A 21 -5.47 1.43 -3.85
N ALA A 22 -4.40 1.27 -3.05
CA ALA A 22 -3.38 0.25 -3.29
C ALA A 22 -3.95 -1.16 -3.16
N TYR A 23 -4.83 -1.42 -2.18
CA TYR A 23 -5.52 -2.71 -2.05
C TYR A 23 -6.38 -3.03 -3.27
N ILE A 24 -7.21 -2.09 -3.70
CA ILE A 24 -8.09 -2.24 -4.87
C ILE A 24 -7.26 -2.49 -6.13
N PHE A 25 -6.21 -1.70 -6.32
CA PHE A 25 -5.26 -1.86 -7.41
C PHE A 25 -4.63 -3.25 -7.39
N LEU A 26 -4.18 -3.72 -6.23
CA LEU A 26 -3.57 -5.04 -6.08
C LEU A 26 -4.56 -6.14 -6.49
N VAL A 27 -5.79 -6.13 -5.95
CA VAL A 27 -6.83 -7.10 -6.33
C VAL A 27 -7.12 -7.05 -7.84
N TRP A 28 -7.31 -5.85 -8.39
CA TRP A 28 -7.58 -5.66 -9.81
C TRP A 28 -6.45 -6.17 -10.70
N MET A 29 -5.20 -5.80 -10.38
CA MET A 29 -4.01 -6.14 -11.15
C MET A 29 -3.82 -7.65 -11.20
N TRP A 30 -3.91 -8.33 -10.06
CA TRP A 30 -3.78 -9.78 -9.99
C TRP A 30 -4.88 -10.48 -10.78
N ARG A 31 -6.13 -10.04 -10.62
CA ARG A 31 -7.27 -10.62 -11.32
C ARG A 31 -7.22 -10.39 -12.82
N LYS A 32 -6.83 -9.20 -13.28
CA LYS A 32 -6.87 -8.82 -14.70
C LYS A 32 -5.61 -9.19 -15.46
N LEU A 33 -4.44 -8.89 -14.90
CA LEU A 33 -3.16 -9.12 -15.58
C LEU A 33 -2.68 -10.55 -15.41
N LEU A 34 -2.72 -11.07 -14.17
CA LEU A 34 -2.22 -12.41 -13.87
C LEU A 34 -3.30 -13.49 -13.98
N LYS A 35 -4.56 -13.09 -14.21
CA LYS A 35 -5.74 -13.96 -14.31
C LYS A 35 -5.85 -14.89 -13.09
N TYR A 36 -5.51 -14.35 -11.92
CA TYR A 36 -5.47 -15.10 -10.67
C TYR A 36 -6.05 -14.26 -9.53
N GLU A 37 -6.83 -14.89 -8.67
CA GLU A 37 -7.45 -14.24 -7.51
C GLU A 37 -6.96 -14.92 -6.24
N HIS A 38 -6.25 -14.17 -5.39
CA HIS A 38 -5.80 -14.68 -4.10
C HIS A 38 -6.89 -14.56 -3.04
N GLN A 39 -6.73 -15.32 -1.96
CA GLN A 39 -7.54 -15.14 -0.77
C GLN A 39 -7.33 -13.73 -0.18
N GLY A 40 -8.41 -13.06 0.22
CA GLY A 40 -8.41 -11.67 0.67
C GLY A 40 -7.41 -11.33 1.79
N TRP A 41 -7.11 -12.30 2.67
CA TRP A 41 -6.13 -12.11 3.74
C TRP A 41 -4.72 -11.86 3.21
N ARG A 42 -4.34 -12.41 2.04
CA ARG A 42 -3.01 -12.18 1.45
C ARG A 42 -2.83 -10.73 1.04
N TYR A 43 -3.85 -10.16 0.38
CA TYR A 43 -3.89 -8.75 0.01
C TYR A 43 -3.91 -7.85 1.24
N SER A 44 -4.67 -8.23 2.27
CA SER A 44 -4.77 -7.48 3.53
C SER A 44 -3.45 -7.48 4.29
N LEU A 45 -2.74 -8.61 4.33
CA LEU A 45 -1.43 -8.73 4.97
C LEU A 45 -0.37 -7.92 4.20
N ALA A 46 -0.37 -7.99 2.88
CA ALA A 46 0.52 -7.17 2.05
C ALA A 46 0.33 -5.68 2.32
N LEU A 47 -0.93 -5.26 2.39
CA LEU A 47 -1.30 -3.89 2.70
C LEU A 47 -0.83 -3.46 4.09
N LEU A 48 -1.09 -4.29 5.11
CA LEU A 48 -0.69 -4.01 6.49
C LEU A 48 0.84 -3.85 6.60
N LEU A 49 1.60 -4.75 5.96
CA LEU A 49 3.06 -4.71 5.94
C LEU A 49 3.62 -3.51 5.17
N SER A 50 2.88 -2.99 4.19
CA SER A 50 3.23 -1.76 3.50
C SER A 50 2.92 -0.52 4.33
N ALA A 51 1.76 -0.48 5.00
CA ALA A 51 1.40 0.62 5.89
C ALA A 51 2.40 0.77 7.05
N SER A 52 2.96 -0.32 7.57
CA SER A 52 3.99 -0.24 8.62
C SER A 52 5.33 0.37 8.17
N PHE A 53 5.63 0.49 6.87
CA PHE A 53 6.76 1.32 6.42
C PHE A 53 6.60 2.78 6.85
N TYR A 54 5.37 3.30 6.86
CA TYR A 54 5.13 4.66 7.31
C TYR A 54 5.25 4.79 8.82
N ILE A 55 4.94 3.75 9.61
CA ILE A 55 5.27 3.75 11.05
C ILE A 55 6.77 3.95 11.21
N ILE A 56 7.57 3.17 10.48
CA ILE A 56 9.04 3.26 10.55
C ILE A 56 9.51 4.66 10.15
N ASN A 57 9.01 5.20 9.04
CA ASN A 57 9.38 6.54 8.57
C ASN A 57 8.90 7.63 9.52
N HIS A 58 7.70 7.50 10.08
CA HIS A 58 7.14 8.49 10.98
C HIS A 58 7.95 8.61 12.26
N TYR A 59 8.35 7.49 12.88
CA TYR A 59 9.03 7.52 14.17
C TYR A 59 10.55 7.54 14.08
N PHE A 60 11.14 7.02 13.00
CA PHE A 60 12.57 6.73 12.95
C PHE A 60 13.29 7.33 11.76
N LEU A 61 12.67 8.13 10.88
CA LEU A 61 13.31 8.66 9.66
C LEU A 61 14.67 9.32 9.90
N ARG A 62 14.83 10.05 11.02
CA ARG A 62 16.06 10.76 11.36
C ARG A 62 16.89 10.03 12.43
N ALA A 63 16.53 8.80 12.77
CA ALA A 63 17.28 8.00 13.73
C ALA A 63 18.63 7.55 13.14
N PRO A 64 19.70 7.44 13.96
CA PRO A 64 21.02 7.00 13.47
C PRO A 64 21.01 5.57 12.92
N PHE A 65 20.04 4.75 13.32
CA PHE A 65 19.83 3.38 12.86
C PHE A 65 18.72 3.25 11.80
N TYR A 66 18.22 4.36 11.26
CA TYR A 66 17.13 4.33 10.27
C TYR A 66 17.48 3.49 9.05
N ASN A 67 18.66 3.70 8.48
CA ASN A 67 19.10 2.97 7.29
C ASN A 67 19.12 1.45 7.51
N PRO A 68 19.83 0.90 8.51
CA PRO A 68 19.78 -0.55 8.73
C PRO A 68 18.35 -1.05 9.00
N LEU A 69 17.53 -0.29 9.74
CA LEU A 69 16.14 -0.66 10.00
C LEU A 69 15.30 -0.76 8.71
N ILE A 70 15.34 0.25 7.85
CA ILE A 70 14.53 0.28 6.63
C ILE A 70 15.00 -0.77 5.60
N TRP A 71 16.31 -1.01 5.51
CA TRP A 71 16.86 -2.08 4.66
C TRP A 71 16.44 -3.47 5.14
N SER A 72 16.60 -3.75 6.44
CA SER A 72 16.15 -5.01 7.03
C SER A 72 14.66 -5.23 6.84
N TYR A 73 13.84 -4.19 7.02
CA TYR A 73 12.41 -4.26 6.81
C TYR A 73 12.04 -4.49 5.34
N THR A 74 12.76 -3.85 4.41
CA THR A 74 12.58 -4.06 2.97
C THR A 74 12.89 -5.50 2.55
N ILE A 75 13.98 -6.07 3.05
CA ILE A 75 14.34 -7.47 2.79
C ILE A 75 13.25 -8.39 3.34
N PHE A 76 12.82 -8.18 4.59
CA PHE A 76 11.72 -8.92 5.20
C PHE A 76 10.44 -8.85 4.36
N PHE A 77 10.04 -7.65 3.93
CA PHE A 77 8.87 -7.44 3.09
C PHE A 77 8.95 -8.22 1.77
N ILE A 78 10.09 -8.15 1.07
CA ILE A 78 10.31 -8.86 -0.20
C ILE A 78 10.22 -10.38 0.00
N ILE A 79 10.80 -10.91 1.07
CA ILE A 79 10.72 -12.34 1.41
C ILE A 79 9.26 -12.75 1.63
N VAL A 80 8.53 -12.00 2.48
CA VAL A 80 7.12 -12.28 2.75
C VAL A 80 6.30 -12.19 1.47
N TRP A 81 6.52 -11.17 0.63
CA TRP A 81 5.85 -11.02 -0.67
C TRP A 81 6.08 -12.25 -1.56
N TYR A 82 7.33 -12.69 -1.68
CA TYR A 82 7.68 -13.86 -2.47
C TYR A 82 6.90 -15.10 -2.01
N PHE A 83 6.82 -15.36 -0.70
CA PHE A 83 6.07 -16.50 -0.19
C PHE A 83 4.55 -16.35 -0.37
N LEU A 84 4.00 -15.15 -0.16
CA LEU A 84 2.56 -14.91 -0.27
C LEU A 84 2.05 -14.95 -1.70
N PHE A 85 2.82 -14.47 -2.68
CA PHE A 85 2.31 -14.21 -4.03
C PHE A 85 3.02 -14.98 -5.14
N VAL A 86 4.22 -15.52 -4.90
CA VAL A 86 5.05 -16.10 -5.96
C VAL A 86 5.32 -17.58 -5.74
N HIS A 87 5.83 -17.95 -4.55
CA HIS A 87 6.34 -19.29 -4.27
C HIS A 87 5.26 -20.37 -4.35
N SER A 88 4.12 -20.15 -3.69
CA SER A 88 3.07 -21.16 -3.53
C SER A 88 2.25 -21.44 -4.79
N PHE A 89 2.55 -20.79 -5.92
CA PHE A 89 1.72 -20.88 -7.12
C PHE A 89 2.44 -21.52 -8.30
N PRO A 90 1.77 -22.40 -9.07
CA PRO A 90 2.34 -23.07 -10.24
C PRO A 90 2.37 -22.15 -11.47
N PHE A 91 2.94 -20.95 -11.31
CA PHE A 91 3.13 -20.01 -12.40
C PHE A 91 4.35 -20.37 -13.25
N SER A 92 4.30 -20.05 -14.54
CA SER A 92 5.48 -20.07 -15.41
C SER A 92 6.52 -19.07 -14.94
N THR A 93 7.79 -19.26 -15.32
CA THR A 93 8.90 -18.38 -14.91
C THR A 93 8.61 -16.90 -15.21
N VAL A 94 8.09 -16.60 -16.39
CA VAL A 94 7.70 -15.23 -16.78
C VAL A 94 6.62 -14.68 -15.84
N LYS A 95 5.58 -15.46 -15.55
CA LYS A 95 4.52 -15.05 -14.62
C LYS A 95 5.04 -14.86 -13.19
N LYS A 96 6.01 -15.66 -12.74
CA LYS A 96 6.66 -15.48 -11.44
C LYS A 96 7.45 -14.18 -11.36
N ILE A 97 8.15 -13.81 -12.44
CA ILE A 97 8.85 -12.52 -12.54
C ILE A 97 7.85 -11.37 -12.46
N PHE A 98 6.76 -11.40 -13.24
CA PHE A 98 5.71 -10.37 -13.16
C PHE A 98 5.04 -10.30 -11.78
N ALA A 99 4.70 -11.46 -11.19
CA ALA A 99 4.16 -11.57 -9.84
C ALA A 99 5.10 -10.94 -8.79
N PHE A 100 6.40 -11.16 -8.92
CA PHE A 100 7.39 -10.56 -8.03
C PHE A 100 7.52 -9.05 -8.24
N LEU A 101 7.65 -8.61 -9.50
CA LEU A 101 7.76 -7.19 -9.85
C LEU A 101 6.51 -6.39 -9.48
N SER A 102 5.36 -7.04 -9.37
CA SER A 102 4.12 -6.41 -8.97
C SER A 102 4.16 -5.79 -7.57
N ASN A 103 5.11 -6.18 -6.70
CA ASN A 103 5.34 -5.49 -5.43
C ASN A 103 5.78 -4.03 -5.63
N PHE A 104 6.72 -3.79 -6.56
CA PHE A 104 7.22 -2.43 -6.81
C PHE A 104 6.12 -1.54 -7.39
N LEU A 105 5.29 -2.10 -8.28
CA LEU A 105 4.15 -1.40 -8.84
C LEU A 105 3.10 -1.08 -7.77
N PHE A 106 2.82 -2.04 -6.88
CA PHE A 106 1.96 -1.83 -5.73
C PHE A 106 2.49 -0.73 -4.80
N ALA A 107 3.79 -0.75 -4.47
CA ALA A 107 4.41 0.29 -3.65
C ALA A 107 4.35 1.67 -4.32
N ALA A 108 4.59 1.75 -5.63
CA ALA A 108 4.48 3.00 -6.38
C ALA A 108 3.05 3.56 -6.34
N VAL A 109 2.04 2.71 -6.55
CA VAL A 109 0.62 3.11 -6.47
C VAL A 109 0.26 3.57 -5.07
N TYR A 110 0.71 2.86 -4.03
CA TYR A 110 0.50 3.27 -2.64
C TYR A 110 1.04 4.68 -2.39
N VAL A 111 2.32 4.91 -2.71
CA VAL A 111 3.00 6.20 -2.50
C VAL A 111 2.36 7.32 -3.32
N LEU A 112 1.97 7.05 -4.56
CA LEU A 112 1.27 8.02 -5.40
C LEU A 112 -0.09 8.40 -4.82
N ALA A 113 -0.88 7.41 -4.38
CA ALA A 113 -2.19 7.64 -3.80
C ALA A 113 -2.11 8.49 -2.51
N GLU A 114 -1.14 8.19 -1.65
CA GLU A 114 -0.83 9.00 -0.46
C GLU A 114 -0.46 10.45 -0.81
N ASN A 115 0.46 10.64 -1.76
CA ASN A 115 0.90 11.98 -2.14
C ASN A 115 -0.21 12.80 -2.82
N ILE A 116 -1.07 12.16 -3.61
CA ILE A 116 -2.24 12.80 -4.22
C ILE A 116 -3.21 13.27 -3.12
N ALA A 117 -3.53 12.42 -2.14
CA ALA A 117 -4.38 12.80 -1.03
C ALA A 117 -3.80 13.98 -0.25
N ARG A 118 -2.48 13.96 0.01
CA ARG A 118 -1.78 15.07 0.65
C ARG A 118 -1.84 16.37 -0.16
N TRP A 119 -1.59 16.31 -1.46
CA TRP A 119 -1.66 17.49 -2.31
C TRP A 119 -3.08 18.05 -2.42
N ALA A 120 -4.09 17.19 -2.39
CA ALA A 120 -5.49 17.61 -2.35
C ALA A 120 -5.84 18.30 -1.03
N HIS A 121 -5.39 17.73 0.09
CA HIS A 121 -5.59 18.33 1.41
C HIS A 121 -4.93 19.70 1.50
N GLN A 122 -3.71 19.85 0.96
CA GLN A 122 -2.96 21.11 0.93
C GLN A 122 -3.45 22.12 -0.11
N GLY A 123 -4.58 21.86 -0.80
CA GLY A 123 -5.10 22.76 -1.85
C GLY A 123 -4.17 22.95 -3.06
N LYS A 124 -3.23 22.03 -3.27
CA LYS A 124 -2.27 22.05 -4.39
C LYS A 124 -2.84 21.47 -5.68
N ILE A 125 -3.83 20.58 -5.58
CA ILE A 125 -4.50 20.00 -6.76
C ILE A 125 -5.49 20.99 -7.35
N ILE A 126 -6.36 21.56 -6.53
CA ILE A 126 -7.29 22.61 -6.91
C ILE A 126 -6.91 23.84 -6.08
N ARG A 127 -6.35 24.86 -6.74
CA ARG A 127 -5.82 26.05 -6.06
C ARG A 127 -6.87 26.65 -5.12
N GLY A 128 -6.58 26.64 -3.82
CA GLY A 128 -7.42 27.23 -2.78
C GLY A 128 -8.57 26.36 -2.30
N VAL A 129 -8.70 25.11 -2.76
CA VAL A 129 -9.70 24.16 -2.26
C VAL A 129 -8.99 23.07 -1.47
N GLU A 130 -9.05 23.17 -0.15
CA GLU A 130 -8.61 22.11 0.75
C GLU A 130 -9.67 21.02 0.78
N ILE A 131 -9.29 19.80 0.38
CA ILE A 131 -10.17 18.64 0.47
C ILE A 131 -9.93 17.98 1.83
N PRO A 132 -10.95 17.88 2.70
CA PRO A 132 -10.83 17.17 3.95
C PRO A 132 -10.42 15.71 3.75
N GLU A 133 -9.46 15.28 4.55
CA GLU A 133 -8.93 13.93 4.61
C GLU A 133 -10.02 12.83 4.67
N PHE A 134 -11.05 13.03 5.49
CA PHE A 134 -12.12 12.05 5.65
C PHE A 134 -12.86 11.71 4.35
N ILE A 135 -12.88 12.62 3.35
CA ILE A 135 -13.51 12.38 2.05
C ILE A 135 -12.78 11.26 1.31
N PHE A 136 -11.45 11.22 1.37
CA PHE A 136 -10.66 10.15 0.76
C PHE A 136 -10.91 8.80 1.43
N MET A 137 -11.11 8.77 2.76
CA MET A 137 -11.51 7.56 3.47
C MET A 137 -12.90 7.08 3.05
N ILE A 138 -13.87 7.99 2.90
CA ILE A 138 -15.22 7.64 2.44
C ILE A 138 -15.20 7.06 1.03
N ILE A 139 -14.53 7.74 0.09
CA ILE A 139 -14.41 7.28 -1.30
C ILE A 139 -13.77 5.88 -1.34
N SER A 140 -12.70 5.71 -0.57
CA SER A 140 -12.00 4.43 -0.42
C SER A 140 -12.89 3.31 0.13
N CYS A 141 -13.63 3.59 1.19
CA CYS A 141 -14.57 2.66 1.80
C CYS A 141 -15.67 2.26 0.80
N LEU A 142 -16.30 3.23 0.13
CA LEU A 142 -17.33 2.99 -0.87
C LEU A 142 -16.79 2.18 -2.06
N ALA A 143 -15.57 2.45 -2.51
CA ALA A 143 -14.92 1.69 -3.59
C ALA A 143 -14.67 0.23 -3.18
N THR A 144 -14.16 -0.01 -1.96
CA THR A 144 -13.98 -1.37 -1.41
C THR A 144 -15.32 -2.10 -1.27
N LEU A 145 -16.36 -1.44 -0.74
CA LEU A 145 -17.71 -2.02 -0.65
C LEU A 145 -18.25 -2.37 -2.04
N GLY A 146 -18.11 -1.47 -3.01
CA GLY A 146 -18.51 -1.73 -4.40
C GLY A 146 -17.81 -2.95 -4.99
N ILE A 147 -16.51 -3.12 -4.70
CA ILE A 147 -15.74 -4.29 -5.13
C ILE A 147 -16.25 -5.55 -4.44
N ILE A 148 -16.38 -5.58 -3.12
CA ILE A 148 -16.89 -6.75 -2.39
C ILE A 148 -18.27 -7.17 -2.91
N LEU A 149 -19.18 -6.20 -3.07
CA LEU A 149 -20.53 -6.45 -3.60
C LEU A 149 -20.51 -6.96 -5.04
N SER A 150 -19.60 -6.46 -5.89
CA SER A 150 -19.44 -6.95 -7.26
C SER A 150 -18.93 -8.40 -7.33
N HIS A 151 -18.24 -8.88 -6.29
CA HIS A 151 -17.77 -10.28 -6.20
C HIS A 151 -18.90 -11.20 -5.75
N ARG A 152 -19.81 -10.74 -4.88
CA ARG A 152 -21.00 -11.51 -4.46
C ARG A 152 -21.95 -11.85 -5.59
N LYS A 153 -22.03 -11.04 -6.64
CA LYS A 153 -22.94 -11.27 -7.80
C LYS A 153 -22.46 -12.35 -8.78
N LYS A 154 -21.24 -12.88 -8.63
CA LYS A 154 -20.63 -13.81 -9.59
C LYS A 154 -20.49 -15.25 -9.07
N GLY A 155 -20.98 -15.54 -7.87
CA GLY A 155 -21.16 -16.89 -7.35
C GLY A 155 -22.64 -17.20 -7.26
#